data_AF-A0A7V8VR79-F1
#
_entry.id   AF-A0A7V8VR79-F1
#
_cell.length_a   1.000
_cell.length_b   1.000
_cell.length_c   1.000
_cell.angle_alpha   90.00
_cell.angle_beta   90.00
_cell.angle_gamma   90.00
#
_symmetry.space_group_name_H-M   'P 1'
#
loop_
_entity.id
_entity.type
_entity.pdbx_description
1 polymer ?
#
loop_
_entity_poly.entity_id
_entity_poly.type
_entity_poly.pdbx_seq_one_letter_code
_entity_poly.pdbx_strand_id
1 'polypeptide(L)'
;SPFRETEAMKDGSDAIADWPILNALLNVASGASWVSFHHGGGVGIGNSLHAGQVIVADGTDEMRERLERVLTNDPGLGVVRHADAGYELATETARAQGIRMPMLEAES
;
A
#
# COMPACT_ATOMS: atom_id res chain seq x y z
N SER A 1 -6.20 3.89 -9.75
CA SER A 1 -6.56 4.81 -10.83
C SER A 1 -6.76 4.00 -12.10
N PRO A 2 -8.02 3.71 -12.50
CA PRO A 2 -8.33 2.82 -13.62
C PRO A 2 -7.80 3.27 -14.98
N PHE A 3 -7.46 4.55 -15.11
CA PHE A 3 -6.96 5.15 -16.36
C PHE A 3 -5.45 5.44 -16.30
N ARG A 4 -4.74 4.83 -15.33
CA ARG A 4 -3.29 4.98 -15.14
C ARG A 4 -2.73 3.83 -14.28
N GLU A 5 -2.46 4.04 -12.98
CA GLU A 5 -1.71 3.08 -12.15
C GLU A 5 -2.37 1.71 -11.95
N THR A 6 -3.68 1.61 -12.14
CA THR A 6 -4.43 0.37 -11.95
C THR A 6 -5.25 0.04 -13.19
N GLU A 7 -4.84 0.54 -14.35
CA GLU A 7 -5.43 0.18 -15.64
C GLU A 7 -5.11 -1.28 -15.97
N ALA A 8 -6.13 -2.05 -16.34
CA ALA A 8 -6.04 -3.44 -16.75
C ALA A 8 -5.35 -4.35 -15.72
N MET A 9 -5.81 -4.28 -14.46
CA MET A 9 -5.41 -5.25 -13.44
C MET A 9 -5.77 -6.66 -13.90
N LYS A 10 -4.92 -7.66 -13.61
CA LYS A 10 -5.08 -9.06 -14.06
C LYS A 10 -6.45 -9.66 -13.71
N ASP A 11 -7.02 -9.27 -12.58
CA ASP A 11 -8.31 -9.72 -12.05
C ASP A 11 -9.48 -8.75 -12.34
N GLY A 12 -9.23 -7.64 -13.03
CA GLY A 12 -10.22 -6.59 -13.30
C GLY A 12 -10.55 -5.69 -12.11
N SER A 13 -9.73 -5.69 -11.05
CA SER A 13 -9.91 -4.88 -9.84
C SER A 13 -9.59 -3.39 -10.00
N ASP A 14 -9.52 -2.88 -11.23
CA ASP A 14 -9.05 -1.56 -11.63
C ASP A 14 -9.62 -0.42 -10.77
N ALA A 15 -10.93 -0.47 -10.49
CA ALA A 15 -11.68 0.58 -9.80
C ALA A 15 -11.79 0.40 -8.28
N ILE A 16 -11.23 -0.66 -7.70
CA ILE A 16 -11.25 -0.88 -6.25
C ILE A 16 -10.38 0.18 -5.56
N ALA A 17 -11.03 1.01 -4.74
CA ALA A 17 -10.40 2.14 -4.05
C ALA A 17 -10.14 1.89 -2.56
N ASP A 18 -10.39 0.68 -2.05
CA ASP A 18 -10.10 0.33 -0.66
C ASP A 18 -8.59 0.41 -0.35
N TRP A 19 -7.75 -0.01 -1.30
CA TRP A 19 -6.29 -0.03 -1.16
C TRP A 19 -5.64 1.31 -0.78
N PRO A 20 -5.88 2.43 -1.48
CA PRO A 20 -5.34 3.72 -1.06
C PRO A 20 -5.93 4.22 0.27
N ILE A 21 -7.17 3.88 0.62
CA ILE A 21 -7.76 4.22 1.92
C ILE A 21 -7.03 3.46 3.03
N LEU A 22 -6.84 2.15 2.85
CA LEU A 22 -6.07 1.31 3.77
C LEU A 22 -4.61 1.75 3.87
N ASN A 23 -3.99 2.21 2.77
CA ASN A 23 -2.64 2.76 2.80
C ASN A 23 -2.56 3.98 3.72
N ALA A 24 -3.49 4.93 3.60
CA ALA A 24 -3.52 6.09 4.48
C ALA A 24 -3.72 5.68 5.94
N LEU A 25 -4.70 4.82 6.23
CA LEU A 25 -4.99 4.37 7.59
C LEU A 25 -3.81 3.60 8.22
N LEU A 26 -3.18 2.72 7.44
CA LEU A 26 -2.04 1.92 7.88
C LEU A 26 -0.82 2.80 8.14
N ASN A 27 -0.56 3.81 7.31
CA ASN A 27 0.53 4.76 7.51
C ASN A 27 0.31 5.65 8.74
N VAL A 28 -0.94 6.05 9.02
CA VAL A 28 -1.30 6.73 10.29
C VAL A 28 -1.00 5.81 11.48
N ALA A 29 -1.47 4.56 11.43
CA ALA A 29 -1.25 3.59 12.51
C ALA A 29 0.23 3.21 12.68
N SER A 30 1.01 3.22 11.61
CA SER A 30 2.44 2.90 11.61
C SER A 30 3.31 4.04 12.16
N GLY A 31 2.76 5.25 12.24
CA GLY A 31 3.45 6.41 12.78
C GLY A 31 4.16 7.26 11.73
N ALA A 32 3.61 7.43 10.53
CA ALA A 32 4.10 8.47 9.61
C ALA A 32 4.06 9.86 10.28
N SER A 33 4.94 10.77 9.87
CA SER A 33 4.97 12.15 10.38
C SER A 33 3.78 12.96 9.86
N TRP A 34 3.37 12.73 8.62
CA TRP A 34 2.07 13.14 8.10
C TRP A 34 1.58 12.19 7.00
N VAL A 35 0.27 12.12 6.86
CA VAL A 35 -0.43 11.33 5.85
C VAL A 35 -1.42 12.23 5.13
N SER A 36 -1.56 12.05 3.83
CA SER A 36 -2.54 12.71 2.99
C SER A 36 -3.37 11.69 2.22
N PHE A 37 -4.63 12.02 1.98
CA PHE A 37 -5.52 11.25 1.12
C PHE A 37 -6.23 12.20 0.17
N HIS A 38 -6.00 12.01 -1.13
CA HIS A 38 -6.41 12.97 -2.14
C HIS A 38 -7.26 12.29 -3.23
N HIS A 39 -8.06 13.12 -3.88
CA HIS A 39 -8.91 12.75 -4.99
C HIS A 39 -8.48 13.49 -6.26
N GLY A 40 -8.46 12.76 -7.38
CA GLY A 40 -8.33 13.31 -8.74
C GLY A 40 -6.92 13.76 -9.15
N GLY A 41 -5.90 13.54 -8.32
CA GLY A 41 -4.51 13.82 -8.72
C GLY A 41 -4.12 13.06 -10.00
N GLY A 42 -3.45 13.75 -10.93
CA GLY A 42 -2.99 13.20 -12.20
C GLY A 42 -4.06 13.11 -13.29
N VAL A 43 -5.15 12.39 -13.03
CA VAL A 43 -6.16 12.02 -14.04
C VAL A 43 -7.49 12.79 -13.92
N GLY A 44 -7.57 13.77 -13.02
CA GLY A 44 -8.74 14.64 -12.86
C GLY A 44 -9.81 14.10 -11.91
N ILE A 45 -10.77 14.98 -11.59
CA ILE A 45 -11.89 14.73 -10.67
C ILE A 45 -12.68 13.50 -11.14
N GLY A 46 -12.89 12.55 -10.23
CA GLY A 46 -13.66 11.32 -10.42
C GLY A 46 -12.82 10.11 -10.80
N ASN A 47 -11.56 10.30 -11.19
CA ASN A 47 -10.78 9.27 -11.88
C ASN A 47 -9.69 8.61 -11.01
N SER A 48 -9.34 9.18 -9.85
CA SER A 48 -8.36 8.59 -8.96
C SER A 48 -8.62 8.89 -7.48
N LEU A 49 -8.27 7.92 -6.65
CA LEU A 49 -8.10 8.04 -5.22
C LEU A 49 -6.69 7.53 -4.88
N HIS A 50 -5.96 8.26 -4.06
CA HIS A 50 -4.59 7.91 -3.67
C HIS A 50 -4.24 8.49 -2.32
N ALA A 51 -3.25 7.88 -1.68
CA ALA A 51 -2.67 8.31 -0.41
C ALA A 51 -1.20 8.66 -0.60
N GLY A 52 -0.72 9.55 0.26
CA GLY A 52 0.69 9.86 0.42
C GLY A 52 1.06 9.81 1.89
N GLN A 53 2.31 9.45 2.18
CA GLN A 53 2.88 9.51 3.52
C GLN A 53 4.25 10.16 3.46
N VAL A 54 4.63 10.80 4.55
CA VAL A 54 6.01 11.19 4.80
C VAL A 54 6.36 10.88 6.25
N ILE A 55 7.60 10.43 6.45
CA ILE A 55 8.19 10.19 7.75
C ILE A 55 9.54 10.91 7.88
N VAL A 56 9.74 11.60 8.99
CA VAL A 56 10.97 12.34 9.29
C VAL A 56 11.97 11.44 10.00
N ALA A 57 13.22 11.43 9.55
CA ALA A 57 14.33 10.79 10.25
C ALA A 57 15.13 11.83 11.02
N ASP A 58 14.77 12.08 12.29
CA ASP A 58 15.42 13.08 13.14
C ASP A 58 16.58 12.53 14.01
N GLY A 59 16.83 11.22 13.93
CA GLY A 59 17.91 10.54 14.65
C GLY A 59 17.54 10.01 16.04
N THR A 60 16.29 10.20 16.49
CA THR A 60 15.81 9.65 17.77
C THR A 60 15.50 8.14 17.68
N ASP A 61 15.58 7.45 18.82
CA ASP A 61 15.23 6.02 18.90
C ASP A 61 13.73 5.78 18.63
N GLU A 62 12.86 6.70 19.04
CA GLU A 62 11.42 6.64 18.70
C GLU A 62 11.22 6.68 17.18
N MET A 63 11.88 7.60 16.48
CA MET A 63 11.73 7.69 15.02
C MET A 63 12.32 6.48 14.30
N ARG A 64 13.34 5.81 14.86
CA ARG A 64 13.84 4.55 14.32
C ARG A 64 12.74 3.48 14.26
N GLU A 65 11.97 3.29 15.34
CA GLU A 65 10.87 2.32 15.35
C GLU A 65 9.76 2.67 14.36
N ARG A 66 9.42 3.97 14.27
CA ARG A 66 8.39 4.46 13.33
C ARG A 66 8.84 4.28 11.88
N LEU A 67 10.11 4.57 11.58
CA LEU A 67 10.71 4.36 10.26
C LEU A 67 10.64 2.90 9.84
N GLU A 68 11.00 1.98 10.73
CA GLU A 68 10.93 0.55 10.46
C GLU A 68 9.49 0.12 10.13
N ARG A 69 8.50 0.57 10.89
CA ARG A 69 7.08 0.22 10.64
C ARG A 69 6.54 0.85 9.35
N VAL A 70 6.71 2.16 9.17
CA VAL A 70 6.16 2.88 7.99
C VAL A 70 6.81 2.38 6.71
N LEU A 71 8.14 2.26 6.68
CA LEU A 71 8.86 1.83 5.47
C LEU A 71 8.75 0.33 5.21
N THR A 72 8.21 -0.45 6.14
CA THR A 72 7.79 -1.84 5.89
C THR A 72 6.35 -1.91 5.38
N ASN A 73 5.43 -1.24 6.08
CA ASN A 73 3.99 -1.37 5.83
C ASN A 73 3.53 -0.65 4.57
N ASP A 74 4.09 0.53 4.25
CA ASP A 74 3.73 1.32 3.08
C ASP A 74 3.98 0.56 1.76
N PRO A 75 5.21 0.09 1.46
CA PRO A 75 5.45 -0.75 0.28
C PRO A 75 4.84 -2.15 0.43
N GLY A 76 4.79 -2.69 1.67
CA GLY A 76 4.22 -4.01 1.93
C GLY A 76 2.76 -4.12 1.49
N LEU A 77 1.96 -3.08 1.71
CA LEU A 77 0.57 -3.05 1.23
C LEU A 77 0.47 -3.05 -0.30
N GLY A 78 1.45 -2.44 -0.99
CA GLY A 78 1.56 -2.51 -2.45
C GLY A 78 1.81 -3.95 -2.93
N VAL A 79 2.66 -4.71 -2.25
CA VAL A 79 2.88 -6.14 -2.52
C VAL A 79 1.59 -6.93 -2.30
N VAL A 80 0.93 -6.74 -1.15
CA VAL A 80 -0.34 -7.42 -0.82
C VAL A 80 -1.41 -7.13 -1.87
N ARG A 81 -1.58 -5.87 -2.30
CA ARG A 81 -2.55 -5.50 -3.33
C ARG A 81 -2.36 -6.28 -4.63
N HIS A 82 -1.12 -6.40 -5.09
CA HIS A 82 -0.83 -7.09 -6.36
C HIS A 82 -0.87 -8.62 -6.19
N ALA A 83 -0.51 -9.13 -5.02
CA ALA A 83 -0.67 -10.55 -4.72
C ALA A 83 -2.16 -10.95 -4.71
N ASP A 84 -3.02 -10.12 -4.11
CA ASP A 84 -4.48 -10.29 -4.10
C ASP A 84 -5.07 -10.30 -5.52
N ALA A 85 -4.58 -9.41 -6.39
CA ALA A 85 -4.93 -9.40 -7.82
C ALA A 85 -4.32 -10.55 -8.65
N GLY A 86 -3.60 -11.48 -8.00
CA GLY A 86 -3.09 -12.71 -8.62
C GLY A 86 -1.77 -12.56 -9.38
N TYR A 87 -0.96 -11.53 -9.13
CA TYR A 87 0.37 -11.41 -9.74
C TYR A 87 1.39 -12.29 -9.02
N GLU A 88 1.98 -13.26 -9.74
CA GLU A 88 2.87 -14.29 -9.19
C GLU A 88 4.09 -13.69 -8.48
N LEU A 89 4.73 -12.69 -9.09
CA LEU A 89 5.88 -12.01 -8.49
C LEU A 89 5.55 -11.34 -7.15
N ALA A 90 4.33 -10.83 -7.00
CA ALA A 90 3.89 -10.21 -5.75
C ALA A 90 3.66 -11.27 -4.66
N THR A 91 3.05 -12.41 -5.02
CA THR A 91 2.92 -13.57 -4.11
C THR A 91 4.28 -14.11 -3.66
N GLU A 92 5.23 -14.24 -4.59
CA GLU A 92 6.61 -14.66 -4.29
C GLU A 92 7.30 -13.65 -3.36
N THR A 93 7.14 -12.36 -3.64
CA THR A 93 7.69 -11.27 -2.80
C THR A 93 7.08 -11.31 -1.41
N ALA A 94 5.76 -11.50 -1.28
CA ALA A 94 5.08 -11.60 0.01
C ALA A 94 5.64 -12.75 0.85
N ARG A 95 5.84 -13.93 0.24
CA ARG A 95 6.46 -15.09 0.91
C ARG A 95 7.92 -14.81 1.28
N ALA A 96 8.71 -14.25 0.37
CA ALA A 96 10.13 -13.98 0.59
C ALA A 96 10.39 -12.95 1.69
N GLN A 97 9.52 -11.94 1.82
CA GLN A 97 9.62 -10.89 2.84
C GLN A 97 8.84 -11.21 4.12
N GLY A 98 8.19 -12.39 4.20
CA GLY A 98 7.40 -12.78 5.37
C GLY A 98 6.19 -11.89 5.65
N ILE A 99 5.59 -11.31 4.61
CA ILE A 99 4.39 -10.50 4.74
C ILE A 99 3.21 -11.41 5.10
N ARG A 100 2.57 -11.14 6.23
CA ARG A 100 1.39 -11.89 6.69
C ARG A 100 0.17 -11.50 5.88
N MET A 101 -0.25 -12.40 5.00
CA MET A 101 -1.45 -12.24 4.19
C MET A 101 -2.38 -13.42 4.49
N PRO A 102 -3.48 -13.23 5.23
CA PRO A 102 -4.32 -14.33 5.71
C PRO A 102 -4.80 -15.29 4.60
N MET A 103 -5.06 -14.75 3.40
CA MET A 103 -5.51 -15.55 2.26
C MET A 103 -4.41 -16.47 1.69
N LEU A 104 -3.13 -16.12 1.82
CA LEU A 104 -2.01 -16.97 1.39
C LEU A 104 -1.59 -17.99 2.46
N GLU A 105 -1.87 -17.71 3.73
CA GLU A 105 -1.61 -18.63 4.86
C GLU A 105 -2.59 -19.81 4.88
N ALA A 106 -3.79 -19.62 4.33
CA ALA A 106 -4.80 -20.69 4.24
C ALA A 106 -4.50 -21.75 3.17
N GLU A 107 -3.51 -21.54 2.31
CA GLU A 107 -3.12 -22.45 1.22
C GLU A 107 -1.97 -23.40 1.58
N SER A 108 -1.39 -23.29 2.79
CA SER A 108 -0.24 -24.09 3.25
C SER A 108 -0.61 -25.27 4.15
#